data_AF-A0A9D6M0U9-F1
#
_entry.id   AF-A0A9D6M0U9-F1
#
_cell.length_a   1.000
_cell.length_b   1.000
_cell.length_c   1.000
_cell.angle_alpha   90.00
_cell.angle_beta   90.00
_cell.angle_gamma   90.00
#
_symmetry.space_group_name_H-M   'P 1'
#
loop_
_entity.id
_entity.type
_entity.pdbx_description
1 polymer ?
#
loop_
_entity_poly.entity_id
_entity_poly.type
_entity_poly.pdbx_seq_one_letter_code
_entity_poly.pdbx_strand_id
1 'polypeptide(L)' 'MFDLEKIKRESGLPRDVLARLEAKVKAEFRDDAMMFELHFVRVITAIKQGTLSLDQAFAEPVPA' A
#
# COMPACT_ATOMS: atom_id res chain seq x y z
N MET A 1 15.02 4.20 -0.27
CA MET A 1 14.02 3.73 -1.24
C MET A 1 13.68 2.30 -0.88
N PHE A 2 12.40 1.96 -0.75
CA PHE A 2 11.97 0.62 -0.35
C PHE A 2 11.97 -0.35 -1.54
N ASP A 3 12.27 -1.63 -1.31
CA ASP A 3 12.15 -2.67 -2.35
C ASP A 3 10.67 -3.09 -2.49
N LEU A 4 9.92 -2.30 -3.26
CA LEU A 4 8.48 -2.49 -3.43
C LEU A 4 8.15 -3.83 -4.08
N GLU A 5 8.98 -4.31 -5.01
CA GLU A 5 8.74 -5.59 -5.69
C GLU A 5 8.92 -6.76 -4.74
N LYS A 6 9.92 -6.72 -3.85
CA LYS A 6 10.06 -7.70 -2.77
C LYS A 6 8.86 -7.65 -1.81
N ILE A 7 8.43 -6.47 -1.40
CA ILE A 7 7.33 -6.29 -0.45
C ILE A 7 6.00 -6.77 -1.04
N LYS A 8 5.71 -6.44 -2.31
CA LYS A 8 4.55 -6.95 -3.05
C LYS A 8 4.54 -8.48 -3.08
N ARG A 9 5.66 -9.11 -3.42
CA ARG A 9 5.80 -10.57 -3.45
C ARG A 9 5.63 -11.22 -2.07
N GLU A 10 6.18 -10.62 -1.02
CA GLU A 10 6.12 -11.13 0.36
C GLU A 10 4.78 -10.86 1.06
N SER A 11 3.92 -10.03 0.47
CA SER A 11 2.60 -9.70 1.00
C SER A 11 1.58 -10.83 0.87
N GLY A 12 1.75 -11.69 -0.14
CA GLY A 12 0.75 -12.70 -0.52
C GLY A 12 -0.55 -12.10 -1.09
N LEU A 13 -0.60 -10.79 -1.34
CA LEU A 13 -1.78 -10.13 -1.88
C LEU A 13 -1.96 -10.41 -3.38
N PRO A 14 -3.21 -10.53 -3.85
CA PRO A 14 -3.51 -10.62 -5.28
C PRO A 14 -2.98 -9.40 -6.06
N ARG A 15 -2.57 -9.63 -7.31
CA ARG A 15 -1.96 -8.59 -8.15
C ARG A 15 -2.90 -7.41 -8.43
N ASP A 16 -4.18 -7.69 -8.61
CA ASP A 16 -5.24 -6.70 -8.78
C ASP A 16 -5.45 -5.85 -7.53
N VAL A 17 -5.39 -6.45 -6.34
CA VAL A 17 -5.42 -5.74 -5.06
C VAL A 17 -4.22 -4.80 -4.93
N LEU A 18 -3.01 -5.31 -5.21
CA LEU A 18 -1.78 -4.51 -5.17
C LEU A 18 -1.83 -3.33 -6.15
N ALA A 19 -2.30 -3.55 -7.38
CA ALA A 19 -2.43 -2.49 -8.38
C ALA A 19 -3.42 -1.41 -7.95
N ARG A 20 -4.54 -1.80 -7.32
CA ARG A 20 -5.53 -0.86 -6.80
C ARG A 20 -5.00 -0.04 -5.63
N LEU A 21 -4.28 -0.68 -4.70
CA LEU A 21 -3.63 0.00 -3.58
C LEU A 21 -2.57 0.99 -4.09
N GLU A 22 -1.74 0.56 -5.05
CA GLU A 22 -0.69 1.40 -5.64
C GLU A 22 -1.28 2.64 -6.30
N ALA A 23 -2.34 2.48 -7.09
CA ALA A 23 -3.04 3.60 -7.72
C ALA A 23 -3.63 4.58 -6.70
N LYS A 24 -4.21 4.08 -5.61
CA LYS A 24 -4.76 4.90 -4.52
C LYS A 24 -3.66 5.71 -3.83
N VAL A 25 -2.60 5.06 -3.34
CA VAL A 25 -1.50 5.73 -2.63
C VAL A 25 -0.78 6.72 -3.54
N LYS A 26 -0.60 6.37 -4.82
CA LYS A 26 0.01 7.26 -5.81
C LYS A 26 -0.85 8.49 -6.13
N ALA A 27 -2.17 8.40 -6.01
CA ALA A 27 -3.05 9.55 -6.15
C ALA A 27 -2.91 10.53 -4.97
N GLU A 28 -2.64 10.02 -3.77
CA GLU A 28 -2.45 10.81 -2.54
C GLU A 28 -1.07 11.49 -2.50
N PHE A 29 -0.02 10.83 -3.00
CA PHE A 29 1.38 11.30 -2.91
C PHE A 29 2.04 11.48 -4.28
N ARG A 30 1.29 11.96 -5.29
CA ARG A 30 1.75 12.05 -6.69
C ARG A 30 3.12 12.69 -6.86
N ASP A 31 3.37 13.75 -6.11
CA ASP A 31 4.58 14.58 -6.22
C ASP A 31 5.61 14.28 -5.11
N ASP A 32 5.34 13.32 -4.23
CA ASP A 32 6.23 12.91 -3.14
C ASP A 32 6.48 11.39 -3.20
N ALA A 33 7.50 11.01 -3.94
CA ALA A 33 7.89 9.61 -4.13
C ALA A 33 8.24 8.91 -2.82
N MET A 34 8.81 9.63 -1.84
CA MET A 34 9.19 9.05 -0.56
C MET A 34 7.96 8.75 0.30
N MET A 35 7.00 9.67 0.33
CA MET A 35 5.74 9.48 1.04
C MET A 35 4.89 8.39 0.38
N PHE A 36 4.86 8.34 -0.96
CA PHE A 36 4.24 7.24 -1.70
C PHE A 36 4.80 5.89 -1.25
N GLU A 37 6.13 5.71 -1.31
CA GLU A 37 6.74 4.43 -0.96
C GLU A 37 6.47 4.05 0.49
N LEU A 38 6.65 5.00 1.41
CA LEU A 38 6.43 4.77 2.84
C LEU A 38 4.99 4.32 3.12
N HIS A 39 4.00 5.04 2.58
CA HIS A 39 2.58 4.74 2.83
C HIS A 39 2.16 3.43 2.16
N PHE A 40 2.67 3.15 0.97
CA PHE A 40 2.39 1.91 0.27
C PHE A 40 2.92 0.69 1.06
N VAL A 41 4.15 0.78 1.59
CA VAL A 41 4.73 -0.25 2.45
C VAL A 41 3.95 -0.42 3.75
N ARG A 42 3.54 0.67 4.39
CA ARG A 42 2.76 0.63 5.64
C ARG A 42 1.41 -0.06 5.44
N VAL A 43 0.69 0.27 4.37
CA VAL A 43 -0.60 -0.36 4.05
C VAL A 43 -0.44 -1.86 3.81
N ILE A 44 0.52 -2.26 2.97
CA ILE A 44 0.77 -3.68 2.70
C ILE A 44 1.12 -4.43 4.00
N THR A 45 1.95 -3.82 4.85
CA THR A 45 2.36 -4.42 6.13
C THR A 45 1.19 -4.56 7.08
N ALA A 46 0.34 -3.53 7.19
CA ALA A 46 -0.84 -3.55 8.04
C ALA A 46 -1.86 -4.62 7.59
N ILE A 47 -2.06 -4.76 6.28
CA ILE A 47 -2.92 -5.81 5.72
C ILE A 47 -2.34 -7.20 6.04
N LYS A 48 -1.02 -7.39 5.83
CA LYS A 48 -0.34 -8.65 6.14
C LYS A 48 -0.41 -9.01 7.63
N GLN A 49 -0.38 -8.02 8.51
CA GLN A 49 -0.48 -8.19 9.97
C GLN A 49 -1.93 -8.34 10.45
N GLY A 50 -2.93 -8.17 9.58
CA GLY A 50 -4.34 -8.22 9.94
C GLY A 50 -4.81 -7.01 10.76
N THR A 51 -4.01 -5.94 10.85
CA THR A 51 -4.38 -4.70 11.55
C THR A 51 -5.20 -3.75 10.66
N LEU A 52 -5.23 -4.01 9.35
CA LEU A 52 -6.02 -3.29 8.36
C LEU A 52 -6.69 -4.30 7.42
N SER A 53 -8.01 -4.24 7.28
CA SER A 53 -8.71 -5.04 6.25
C SER A 53 -8.59 -4.39 4.86
N LEU A 54 -8.80 -5.18 3.80
CA LEU A 54 -8.81 -4.64 2.43
C LEU A 54 -9.89 -3.59 2.24
N ASP A 55 -11.08 -3.79 2.81
CA ASP A 55 -12.18 -2.84 2.71
C ASP A 55 -11.82 -1.50 3.37
N GLN A 56 -11.20 -1.53 4.55
CA GLN A 56 -10.69 -0.32 5.22
C GLN A 56 -9.59 0.37 4.42
N ALA A 57 -8.64 -0.41 3.87
CA ALA A 57 -7.56 0.11 3.04
C ALA A 57 -8.08 0.82 1.78
N PHE A 58 -9.25 0.42 1.27
CA PHE A 58 -9.89 1.08 0.13
C PHE A 58 -10.79 2.24 0.53
N ALA A 59 -11.48 2.16 1.67
CA ALA A 59 -12.46 3.14 2.12
C ALA A 59 -11.85 4.42 2.72
N GLU A 60 -10.78 4.31 3.50
CA GLU A 60 -10.19 5.45 4.21
C GLU A 60 -8.98 6.01 3.43
N PRO A 61 -8.66 7.32 3.57
CA PRO A 61 -7.35 7.83 3.16
C PRO A 61 -6.26 7.01 3.84
N VAL A 62 -5.10 6.81 3.19
CA VAL A 62 -4.05 6.01 3.81
C VAL A 62 -3.64 6.65 5.15
N PRO A 63 -3.69 5.93 6.27
CA PRO A 63 -3.33 6.52 7.56
C PRO A 63 -1.87 7.00 7.54
N ALA A 64 -1.68 8.25 7.98
CA ALA A 64 -0.41 8.97 8.03
C ALA A 64 0.59 8.38 9.04
#